data_AF-A0A397BNE8-F1
#
_entry.id   AF-A0A397BNE8-F1
#
_cell.length_a   1.000
_cell.length_b   1.000
_cell.length_c   1.000
_cell.angle_alpha   90.00
_cell.angle_beta   90.00
_cell.angle_gamma   90.00
#
_symmetry.space_group_name_H-M   'P 1'
#
loop_
_entity.id
_entity.type
_entity.pdbx_description
1 polymer ?
#
loop_
_entity_poly.entity_id
_entity_poly.type
_entity_poly.pdbx_seq_one_letter_code
_entity_poly.pdbx_strand_id
1 'polypeptide(L)'
;DKDAWRDGLRRYLDDPAEHADVITYDDEFVVVQDKYPKATVHFLVIPRQVLSMGVGDLDREHLPLLRRMADLVAPLTASFPDLQVGFHSVPSMRQLHLHVVSTDFSSPSLKHKKHWHSFTTTFFKPLADVLSTIDSTGQIAMRCERERELLEATMIVCNQCATMFKTLPQLKRHLISVHPATVSLDAVKQLLSTIFSKKRTATNAPVEVPSPKRQAHASPTATSVTQ
;
A
#
# COMPACT_ATOMS: atom_id res chain seq x y z
N ASP A 1 -24.21 1.80 13.96
CA ASP A 1 -23.62 0.53 14.36
C ASP A 1 -22.10 0.61 14.20
N LYS A 2 -21.33 0.38 15.28
CA LYS A 2 -19.86 0.50 15.26
C LYS A 2 -19.21 -0.63 14.46
N ASP A 3 -19.82 -1.81 14.42
CA ASP A 3 -19.25 -2.93 13.69
C ASP A 3 -19.41 -2.75 12.17
N ALA A 4 -20.58 -2.27 11.72
CA ALA A 4 -20.79 -1.91 10.32
C ALA A 4 -19.78 -0.87 9.80
N TRP A 5 -19.39 0.10 10.64
CA TRP A 5 -18.34 1.07 10.28
C TRP A 5 -16.97 0.41 10.10
N ARG A 6 -16.59 -0.48 11.02
CA ARG A 6 -15.28 -1.15 11.01
C ARG A 6 -15.12 -2.07 9.81
N ASP A 7 -16.22 -2.61 9.26
CA ASP A 7 -16.22 -3.45 8.07
C ASP A 7 -16.47 -2.67 6.76
N GLY A 8 -16.52 -1.33 6.81
CA GLY A 8 -16.89 -0.51 5.66
C GLY A 8 -16.02 -0.66 4.40
N LEU A 9 -14.77 -1.10 4.53
CA LEU A 9 -13.89 -1.38 3.38
C LEU A 9 -14.26 -2.65 2.62
N ARG A 10 -15.01 -3.58 3.22
CA ARG A 10 -15.38 -4.84 2.55
C ARG A 10 -16.27 -4.62 1.33
N ARG A 11 -16.98 -3.48 1.27
CA ARG A 11 -17.84 -3.13 0.14
C ARG A 11 -17.07 -3.09 -1.19
N TYR A 12 -15.77 -2.78 -1.16
CA TYR A 12 -14.97 -2.64 -2.37
C TYR A 12 -14.44 -3.96 -2.95
N LEU A 13 -14.59 -5.10 -2.26
CA LEU A 13 -13.88 -6.33 -2.60
C LEU A 13 -14.47 -7.08 -3.82
N ASP A 14 -15.79 -7.14 -3.90
CA ASP A 14 -16.49 -7.93 -4.92
C ASP A 14 -16.68 -7.16 -6.22
N ASP A 15 -17.29 -5.97 -6.16
CA ASP A 15 -17.65 -5.14 -7.32
C ASP A 15 -16.96 -3.76 -7.30
N PRO A 16 -15.60 -3.69 -7.34
CA PRO A 16 -14.87 -2.42 -7.25
C PRO A 16 -15.22 -1.43 -8.38
N ALA A 17 -15.70 -1.90 -9.53
CA ALA A 17 -16.11 -1.06 -10.66
C ALA A 17 -17.32 -0.16 -10.36
N GLU A 18 -18.19 -0.57 -9.43
CA GLU A 18 -19.42 0.15 -9.07
C GLU A 18 -19.16 1.34 -8.13
N HIS A 19 -17.90 1.57 -7.76
CA HIS A 19 -17.50 2.54 -6.77
C HIS A 19 -16.69 3.68 -7.38
N ALA A 20 -17.28 4.87 -7.45
CA ALA A 20 -16.64 6.06 -8.03
C ALA A 20 -15.34 6.51 -7.32
N ASP A 21 -15.14 6.08 -6.07
CA ASP A 21 -13.93 6.32 -5.29
C ASP A 21 -12.81 5.30 -5.56
N VAL A 22 -13.08 4.23 -6.31
CA VAL A 22 -12.04 3.29 -6.76
C VAL A 22 -11.22 3.91 -7.88
N ILE A 23 -9.90 3.89 -7.72
CA ILE A 23 -8.93 4.42 -8.68
C ILE A 23 -8.61 3.36 -9.74
N THR A 24 -8.32 2.14 -9.30
CA THR A 24 -8.00 0.99 -10.14
C THR A 24 -8.11 -0.29 -9.31
N TYR A 25 -8.23 -1.44 -9.96
CA TYR A 25 -8.25 -2.74 -9.31
C TYR A 25 -7.77 -3.82 -10.27
N ASP A 26 -7.42 -4.97 -9.72
CA ASP A 26 -7.20 -6.22 -10.45
C ASP A 26 -7.80 -7.40 -9.64
N ASP A 27 -7.42 -8.63 -9.96
CA ASP A 27 -7.92 -9.82 -9.26
C ASP A 27 -7.41 -9.92 -7.82
N GLU A 28 -6.37 -9.17 -7.46
CA GLU A 28 -5.71 -9.27 -6.16
C GLU A 28 -5.94 -8.04 -5.27
N PHE A 29 -5.92 -6.84 -5.84
CA PHE A 29 -5.97 -5.59 -5.10
C PHE A 29 -7.03 -4.63 -5.64
N VAL A 30 -7.57 -3.84 -4.73
CA VAL A 30 -8.36 -2.64 -5.03
C VAL A 30 -7.60 -1.44 -4.50
N VAL A 31 -7.42 -0.43 -5.34
CA VAL A 31 -6.83 0.85 -4.98
C VAL A 31 -7.95 1.88 -4.94
N VAL A 32 -8.26 2.39 -3.74
CA VAL A 32 -9.41 3.27 -3.51
C VAL A 32 -8.97 4.57 -2.86
N GLN A 33 -9.50 5.70 -3.34
CA GLN A 33 -9.27 6.99 -2.71
C GLN A 33 -9.86 6.99 -1.29
N ASP A 34 -9.09 7.42 -0.29
CA ASP A 34 -9.60 7.48 1.08
C ASP A 34 -10.74 8.51 1.14
N LYS A 35 -11.89 8.10 1.69
CA LYS A 35 -13.09 8.95 1.79
C LYS A 35 -12.87 10.21 2.63
N TYR A 36 -11.91 10.17 3.56
CA TYR A 36 -11.54 11.27 4.45
C TYR A 36 -10.01 11.50 4.34
N PRO A 37 -9.51 11.95 3.18
CA PRO A 37 -8.08 11.98 2.89
C PRO A 37 -7.35 12.87 3.91
N LYS A 38 -6.15 12.50 4.37
CA LYS A 38 -5.41 13.31 5.36
C LYS A 38 -4.37 14.24 4.75
N ALA A 39 -4.11 14.09 3.46
CA ALA A 39 -3.19 14.88 2.66
C ALA A 39 -3.74 15.08 1.24
N THR A 40 -2.99 15.78 0.38
CA THR A 40 -3.33 15.98 -1.04
C THR A 40 -3.52 14.65 -1.77
N VAL A 41 -2.66 13.69 -1.50
CA VAL A 41 -2.80 12.30 -1.96
C VAL A 41 -3.04 11.44 -0.73
N HIS A 42 -4.17 10.73 -0.71
CA HIS A 42 -4.41 9.67 0.26
C HIS A 42 -5.33 8.61 -0.33
N PHE A 43 -4.79 7.41 -0.53
CA PHE A 43 -5.54 6.27 -0.99
C PHE A 43 -5.11 5.01 -0.23
N LEU A 44 -5.93 3.98 -0.36
CA LEU A 44 -5.74 2.68 0.29
C LEU A 44 -5.49 1.63 -0.78
N VAL A 45 -4.49 0.77 -0.56
CA VAL A 45 -4.35 -0.49 -1.29
C VAL A 45 -4.92 -1.59 -0.40
N ILE A 46 -5.96 -2.25 -0.90
CA ILE A 46 -6.76 -3.22 -0.15
C ILE A 46 -6.67 -4.56 -0.88
N PRO A 47 -6.24 -5.65 -0.22
CA PRO A 47 -6.30 -6.98 -0.81
C PRO A 47 -7.77 -7.41 -0.94
N ARG A 48 -8.11 -8.07 -2.05
CA ARG A 48 -9.47 -8.58 -2.31
C ARG A 48 -9.84 -9.76 -1.42
N GLN A 49 -8.84 -10.48 -0.90
CA GLN A 49 -9.04 -11.46 0.16
C GLN A 49 -9.58 -10.78 1.43
N VAL A 50 -10.62 -11.35 2.03
CA VAL A 50 -11.15 -10.88 3.32
C VAL A 50 -10.14 -11.17 4.42
N LEU A 51 -9.54 -10.12 4.99
CA LEU A 51 -8.50 -10.18 5.99
C LEU A 51 -8.87 -9.25 7.15
N SER A 52 -9.57 -9.79 8.15
CA SER A 52 -10.00 -9.06 9.35
C SER A 52 -8.87 -8.92 10.38
N MET A 53 -7.80 -8.25 10.00
CA MET A 53 -6.55 -8.20 10.77
C MET A 53 -5.88 -6.83 10.67
N GLY A 54 -5.12 -6.50 11.71
CA GLY A 54 -4.20 -5.36 11.73
C GLY A 54 -2.77 -5.77 11.48
N VAL A 55 -1.89 -4.78 11.40
CA VAL A 55 -0.45 -4.99 11.22
C VAL A 55 0.18 -5.83 12.34
N GLY A 56 -0.39 -5.80 13.56
CA GLY A 56 0.07 -6.63 14.67
C GLY A 56 -0.23 -8.12 14.56
N ASP A 57 -1.11 -8.52 13.65
CA ASP A 57 -1.47 -9.93 13.41
C ASP A 57 -0.64 -10.54 12.25
N LEU A 58 0.22 -9.75 11.60
CA LEU A 58 1.02 -10.17 10.45
C LEU A 58 2.26 -10.97 10.89
N ASP A 59 2.53 -12.03 10.15
CA ASP A 59 3.65 -12.95 10.33
C ASP A 59 4.26 -13.39 8.98
N ARG A 60 5.14 -14.41 9.02
CA ARG A 60 5.82 -14.93 7.82
C ARG A 60 4.89 -15.44 6.72
N GLU A 61 3.70 -15.94 7.06
CA GLU A 61 2.73 -16.44 6.06
C GLU A 61 2.21 -15.30 5.18
N HIS A 62 2.24 -14.07 5.70
CA HIS A 62 1.75 -12.88 5.02
C HIS A 62 2.82 -12.19 4.15
N LEU A 63 4.11 -12.56 4.27
CA LEU A 63 5.19 -11.94 3.49
C LEU A 63 4.95 -11.94 1.97
N PRO A 64 4.45 -13.02 1.33
CA PRO A 64 4.16 -12.99 -0.10
C PRO A 64 3.14 -11.90 -0.48
N LEU A 65 2.10 -11.70 0.33
CA LEU A 65 1.10 -10.65 0.10
C LEU A 65 1.72 -9.26 0.27
N LEU A 66 2.49 -9.05 1.35
CA LEU A 66 3.12 -7.77 1.65
C LEU A 66 4.16 -7.36 0.59
N ARG A 67 4.89 -8.33 0.02
CA ARG A 67 5.83 -8.10 -1.08
C ARG A 67 5.09 -7.68 -2.35
N ARG A 68 3.96 -8.31 -2.69
CA ARG A 68 3.15 -7.90 -3.84
C ARG A 68 2.52 -6.51 -3.66
N MET A 69 2.14 -6.15 -2.42
CA MET A 69 1.77 -4.77 -2.10
C MET A 69 2.94 -3.80 -2.31
N ALA A 70 4.15 -4.16 -1.88
CA ALA A 70 5.35 -3.36 -2.07
C ALA A 70 5.68 -3.17 -3.56
N ASP A 71 5.61 -4.24 -4.36
CA ASP A 71 5.83 -4.19 -5.81
C ASP A 71 4.84 -3.26 -6.51
N LEU A 72 3.57 -3.26 -6.07
CA LEU A 72 2.53 -2.37 -6.59
C LEU A 72 2.84 -0.89 -6.31
N VAL A 73 3.32 -0.57 -5.11
CA VAL A 73 3.56 0.83 -4.71
C VAL A 73 4.97 1.35 -5.02
N ALA A 74 5.94 0.47 -5.30
CA ALA A 74 7.34 0.84 -5.53
C ALA A 74 7.53 1.87 -6.67
N PRO A 75 6.87 1.75 -7.83
CA PRO A 75 6.99 2.79 -8.87
C PRO A 75 6.42 4.15 -8.43
N LEU A 76 5.42 4.15 -7.54
CA LEU A 76 4.83 5.38 -7.03
C LEU A 76 5.79 6.11 -6.10
N THR A 77 6.38 5.41 -5.12
CA THR A 77 7.34 6.02 -4.18
C THR A 77 8.66 6.39 -4.85
N ALA A 78 9.04 5.69 -5.92
CA ALA A 78 10.19 6.08 -6.76
C ALA A 78 9.92 7.37 -7.56
N SER A 79 8.68 7.56 -8.05
CA SER A 79 8.30 8.74 -8.84
C SER A 79 7.91 9.94 -7.98
N PHE A 80 7.39 9.69 -6.78
CA PHE A 80 6.88 10.68 -5.85
C PHE A 80 7.47 10.44 -4.46
N PRO A 81 8.68 10.98 -4.17
CA PRO A 81 9.40 10.72 -2.93
C PRO A 81 8.67 11.24 -1.68
N ASP A 82 7.74 12.18 -1.85
CA ASP A 82 6.89 12.71 -0.79
C ASP A 82 5.69 11.82 -0.46
N LEU A 83 5.60 10.61 -1.03
CA LEU A 83 4.65 9.58 -0.61
C LEU A 83 5.27 8.68 0.47
N GLN A 84 4.57 8.54 1.57
CA GLN A 84 4.84 7.50 2.56
C GLN A 84 3.82 6.38 2.48
N VAL A 85 4.28 5.16 2.74
CA VAL A 85 3.50 3.93 2.58
C VAL A 85 3.62 3.06 3.81
N GLY A 86 2.48 2.65 4.38
CA GLY A 86 2.48 1.91 5.64
C GLY A 86 1.11 1.64 6.24
N PHE A 87 1.11 1.11 7.45
CA PHE A 87 -0.08 0.70 8.19
C PHE A 87 -0.23 1.50 9.47
N HIS A 88 -1.44 1.58 10.01
CA HIS A 88 -1.62 2.00 11.40
C HIS A 88 -1.40 0.83 12.36
N SER A 89 -0.66 1.07 13.46
CA SER A 89 -0.42 0.11 14.55
C SER A 89 -1.71 -0.51 15.07
N VAL A 90 -2.73 0.33 15.26
CA VAL A 90 -4.10 -0.10 15.60
C VAL A 90 -5.04 0.43 14.51
N PRO A 91 -5.57 -0.44 13.63
CA PRO A 91 -6.39 0.01 12.53
C PRO A 91 -7.80 0.43 12.99
N SER A 92 -8.35 1.45 12.33
CA SER A 92 -9.73 1.90 12.58
C SER A 92 -10.78 1.03 11.88
N MET A 93 -10.38 0.30 10.83
CA MET A 93 -11.20 -0.60 10.03
C MET A 93 -10.58 -2.01 10.06
N ARG A 94 -11.40 -3.07 10.01
CA ARG A 94 -10.97 -4.46 10.20
C ARG A 94 -10.26 -5.04 8.98
N GLN A 95 -10.69 -4.69 7.77
CA GLN A 95 -10.06 -5.18 6.55
C GLN A 95 -8.64 -4.61 6.45
N LEU A 96 -7.63 -5.46 6.25
CA LEU A 96 -6.25 -5.02 6.05
C LEU A 96 -6.17 -3.99 4.92
N HIS A 97 -5.50 -2.86 5.15
CA HIS A 97 -5.34 -1.80 4.16
C HIS A 97 -4.01 -1.10 4.35
N LEU A 98 -3.29 -0.93 3.25
CA LEU A 98 -2.06 -0.18 3.20
C LEU A 98 -2.39 1.28 2.84
N HIS A 99 -1.95 2.22 3.67
CA HIS A 99 -2.05 3.64 3.36
C HIS A 99 -0.94 4.03 2.40
N VAL A 100 -1.30 4.77 1.34
CA VAL A 100 -0.37 5.58 0.56
C VAL A 100 -0.81 7.02 0.70
N VAL A 101 0.03 7.83 1.34
CA VAL A 101 -0.32 9.20 1.75
C VAL A 101 0.85 10.13 1.49
N SER A 102 0.58 11.33 0.98
CA SER A 102 1.60 12.36 0.80
C SER A 102 1.93 13.09 2.10
N THR A 103 3.18 13.55 2.23
CA THR A 103 3.73 14.16 3.46
C THR A 103 3.36 15.63 3.66
N ASP A 104 2.60 16.24 2.72
CA ASP A 104 2.11 17.61 2.81
C ASP A 104 0.96 17.78 3.83
N PHE A 105 0.19 16.71 4.06
CA PHE A 105 -0.98 16.72 4.97
C PHE A 105 -1.95 17.91 4.76
N SER A 106 -2.02 18.42 3.53
CA SER A 106 -2.92 19.48 3.12
C SER A 106 -4.29 18.89 2.82
N SER A 107 -5.16 18.86 3.84
CA SER A 107 -6.53 18.38 3.67
C SER A 107 -7.51 19.01 4.67
N PRO A 108 -8.76 19.29 4.25
CA PRO A 108 -9.85 19.67 5.16
C PRO A 108 -10.23 18.54 6.13
N SER A 109 -9.98 17.28 5.78
CA SER A 109 -10.31 16.10 6.60
C SER A 109 -9.26 15.79 7.69
N LEU A 110 -8.10 16.46 7.68
CA LEU A 110 -7.16 16.48 8.80
C LEU A 110 -7.69 17.40 9.92
N LYS A 111 -8.60 16.90 10.76
CA LYS A 111 -9.34 17.72 11.74
C LYS A 111 -8.79 17.74 13.16
N HIS A 112 -8.09 16.68 13.59
CA HIS A 112 -7.72 16.50 14.99
C HIS A 112 -6.26 16.06 15.13
N LYS A 113 -5.65 16.31 16.31
CA LYS A 113 -4.26 15.89 16.62
C LYS A 113 -4.06 14.39 16.44
N LYS A 114 -5.06 13.58 16.79
CA LYS A 114 -5.06 12.12 16.55
C LYS A 114 -4.83 11.77 15.09
N HIS A 115 -5.44 12.51 14.15
CA HIS A 115 -5.21 12.30 12.73
C HIS A 115 -3.80 12.70 12.29
N TRP A 116 -3.15 13.64 12.97
CA TRP A 116 -1.76 13.98 12.69
C TRP A 116 -0.84 12.88 13.22
N HIS A 117 -0.95 12.61 14.53
CA HIS A 117 -0.11 11.64 15.22
C HIS A 117 -0.19 10.23 14.65
N SER A 118 -1.35 9.83 14.10
CA SER A 118 -1.49 8.51 13.48
C SER A 118 -0.59 8.31 12.25
N PHE A 119 -0.18 9.38 11.58
CA PHE A 119 0.67 9.30 10.38
C PHE A 119 2.10 9.84 10.57
N THR A 120 2.39 10.49 11.70
CA THR A 120 3.68 11.18 11.92
C THR A 120 4.38 10.73 13.21
N THR A 121 3.96 9.62 13.81
CA THR A 121 4.62 8.98 14.94
C THR A 121 4.83 7.51 14.62
N THR A 122 5.44 6.75 15.52
CA THR A 122 5.58 5.30 15.38
C THR A 122 4.23 4.56 15.33
N PHE A 123 3.10 5.25 15.54
CA PHE A 123 1.77 4.70 15.24
C PHE A 123 1.59 4.35 13.75
N PHE A 124 2.30 5.06 12.87
CA PHE A 124 2.44 4.66 11.47
C PHE A 124 3.60 3.68 11.35
N LYS A 125 3.33 2.49 10.83
CA LYS A 125 4.31 1.43 10.58
C LYS A 125 4.67 1.43 9.10
N PRO A 126 5.85 1.95 8.69
CA PRO A 126 6.27 1.93 7.30
C PRO A 126 6.29 0.50 6.74
N LEU A 127 5.86 0.32 5.49
CA LEU A 127 5.80 -1.01 4.85
C LEU A 127 7.17 -1.70 4.82
N ALA A 128 8.23 -0.94 4.56
CA ALA A 128 9.60 -1.47 4.54
C ALA A 128 10.02 -2.03 5.92
N ASP A 129 9.71 -1.30 7.00
CA ASP A 129 10.02 -1.72 8.36
C ASP A 129 9.20 -2.96 8.76
N VAL A 130 7.94 -3.03 8.35
CA VAL A 130 7.06 -4.19 8.54
C VAL A 130 7.65 -5.43 7.87
N LEU A 131 8.03 -5.33 6.59
CA LEU A 131 8.67 -6.43 5.85
C LEU A 131 9.97 -6.89 6.53
N SER A 132 10.88 -5.96 6.82
CA SER A 132 12.16 -6.25 7.47
C SER A 132 12.00 -6.89 8.86
N THR A 133 11.03 -6.41 9.64
CA THR A 133 10.72 -6.97 10.96
C THR A 133 10.22 -8.40 10.83
N ILE A 134 9.24 -8.67 9.98
CA ILE A 134 8.70 -10.03 9.83
C ILE A 134 9.76 -10.98 9.26
N ASP A 135 10.57 -10.56 8.28
CA ASP A 135 11.66 -11.37 7.73
C ASP A 135 12.66 -11.77 8.83
N SER A 136 12.99 -10.85 9.74
CA SER A 136 13.98 -11.09 10.81
C SER A 136 13.42 -11.81 12.05
N THR A 137 12.30 -11.34 12.61
CA THR A 137 11.75 -11.83 13.88
C THR A 137 10.58 -12.81 13.70
N GLY A 138 9.96 -12.83 12.53
CA GLY A 138 8.81 -13.68 12.20
C GLY A 138 7.44 -13.06 12.44
N GLN A 139 7.35 -11.98 13.23
CA GLN A 139 6.10 -11.30 13.57
C GLN A 139 6.36 -9.89 14.08
N ILE A 140 5.32 -9.06 14.10
CA ILE A 140 5.42 -7.68 14.61
C ILE A 140 5.01 -7.65 16.08
N ALA A 141 5.95 -7.33 16.96
CA ALA A 141 5.65 -7.11 18.37
C ALA A 141 4.84 -5.83 18.57
N MET A 142 3.52 -5.95 18.76
CA MET A 142 2.62 -4.81 18.92
C MET A 142 2.27 -4.56 20.39
N ARG A 143 2.52 -3.35 20.89
CA ARG A 143 2.07 -2.89 22.22
C ARG A 143 0.94 -1.88 22.06
N CYS A 144 -0.25 -2.36 21.74
CA CYS A 144 -1.39 -1.54 21.31
C CYS A 144 -1.78 -0.41 22.27
N GLU A 145 -1.63 -0.59 23.58
CA GLU A 145 -1.90 0.45 24.57
C GLU A 145 -0.90 1.62 24.44
N ARG A 146 0.40 1.32 24.43
CA ARG A 146 1.46 2.31 24.21
C ARG A 146 1.34 3.03 22.88
N GLU A 147 0.95 2.31 21.83
CA GLU A 147 0.71 2.91 20.51
C GLU A 147 -0.48 3.90 20.56
N ARG A 148 -1.55 3.58 21.29
CA ARG A 148 -2.69 4.49 21.47
C ARG A 148 -2.32 5.77 22.22
N GLU A 149 -1.41 5.70 23.19
CA GLU A 149 -0.93 6.88 23.93
C GLU A 149 -0.29 7.92 23.01
N LEU A 150 0.37 7.49 21.92
CA LEU A 150 0.97 8.40 20.94
C LEU A 150 -0.07 9.34 20.31
N LEU A 151 -1.32 8.90 20.20
CA LEU A 151 -2.41 9.69 19.61
C LEU A 151 -2.88 10.82 20.54
N GLU A 152 -2.61 10.71 21.84
CA GLU A 152 -3.03 11.68 22.85
C GLU A 152 -1.97 12.76 23.12
N ALA A 153 -0.86 12.75 22.37
CA ALA A 153 0.20 13.73 22.49
C ALA A 153 -0.33 15.17 22.35
N THR A 154 0.09 16.05 23.24
CA THR A 154 -0.38 17.44 23.28
C THR A 154 0.39 18.34 22.32
N MET A 155 1.66 18.04 22.06
CA MET A 155 2.52 18.80 21.16
C MET A 155 2.56 18.18 19.78
N ILE A 156 2.50 19.03 18.75
CA ILE A 156 2.53 18.65 17.35
C ILE A 156 3.92 18.99 16.82
N VAL A 157 4.65 17.99 16.32
CA VAL A 157 5.96 18.17 15.69
C VAL A 157 5.77 18.07 14.18
N CYS A 158 6.28 19.03 13.41
CA CYS A 158 6.28 18.99 11.94
C CYS A 158 7.10 17.79 11.45
N ASN A 159 6.54 17.01 10.51
CA ASN A 159 7.18 15.83 9.95
C ASN A 159 8.37 16.14 9.03
N GLN A 160 8.53 17.40 8.61
CA GLN A 160 9.55 17.78 7.61
C GLN A 160 10.68 18.64 8.19
N CYS A 161 10.45 19.41 9.25
CA CYS A 161 11.46 20.32 9.83
C CYS A 161 11.53 20.31 11.37
N ALA A 162 10.78 19.42 12.04
CA ALA A 162 10.71 19.30 13.50
C ALA A 162 10.21 20.55 14.26
N THR A 163 9.76 21.61 13.58
CA THR A 163 9.12 22.77 14.23
C THR A 163 7.89 22.33 15.03
N MET A 164 7.75 22.87 16.24
CA MET A 164 6.70 22.49 17.19
C MET A 164 5.50 23.45 17.19
N PHE A 165 4.30 22.88 17.29
CA PHE A 165 3.04 23.61 17.31
C PHE A 165 2.12 23.12 18.43
N LYS A 166 1.34 24.04 19.02
CA LYS A 166 0.33 23.70 20.03
C LYS A 166 -1.02 23.30 19.41
N THR A 167 -1.31 23.79 18.21
CA THR A 167 -2.61 23.62 17.56
C THR A 167 -2.45 23.22 16.10
N LEU A 168 -3.40 22.41 15.61
CA LEU A 168 -3.41 21.93 14.23
C LEU A 168 -3.54 23.07 13.19
N PRO A 169 -4.33 24.15 13.42
CA PRO A 169 -4.36 25.28 12.50
C PRO A 169 -3.02 26.01 12.33
N GLN A 170 -2.22 26.10 13.39
CA GLN A 170 -0.87 26.68 13.30
C GLN A 170 0.04 25.82 12.41
N LEU A 171 0.04 24.51 12.65
CA LEU A 171 0.77 23.56 11.82
C LEU A 171 0.31 23.62 10.36
N LYS A 172 -1.00 23.63 10.09
CA LYS A 172 -1.53 23.67 8.72
C LYS A 172 -1.05 24.91 7.94
N ARG A 173 -1.05 26.09 8.58
CA ARG A 173 -0.48 27.30 7.96
C ARG A 173 1.00 27.11 7.65
N HIS A 174 1.76 26.55 8.60
CA HIS A 174 3.17 26.27 8.41
C HIS A 174 3.43 25.32 7.23
N LEU A 175 2.70 24.20 7.14
CA LEU A 175 2.83 23.26 6.03
C LEU A 175 2.56 23.94 4.69
N ILE A 176 1.47 24.71 4.57
CA ILE A 176 1.14 25.43 3.34
C ILE A 176 2.25 26.42 2.93
N SER A 177 2.83 27.14 3.89
CA SER A 177 3.82 28.19 3.59
C SER A 177 5.26 27.69 3.41
N VAL A 178 5.65 26.62 4.11
CA VAL A 178 7.05 26.15 4.18
C VAL A 178 7.23 24.83 3.43
N HIS A 179 6.20 24.00 3.37
CA HIS A 179 6.24 22.64 2.83
C HIS A 179 5.05 22.39 1.88
N PRO A 180 4.91 23.19 0.80
CA PRO A 180 3.77 23.06 -0.11
C PRO A 180 3.74 21.68 -0.77
N ALA A 181 2.54 21.22 -1.14
CA ALA A 181 2.37 19.95 -1.82
C ALA A 181 3.14 19.92 -3.15
N THR A 182 3.91 18.86 -3.35
CA THR A 182 4.75 18.60 -4.53
C THR A 182 4.15 17.55 -5.47
N VAL A 183 3.13 16.84 -5.00
CA VAL A 183 2.44 15.77 -5.72
C VAL A 183 0.94 16.03 -5.79
N SER A 184 0.34 15.73 -6.94
CA SER A 184 -1.12 15.81 -7.12
C SER A 184 -1.74 14.41 -7.22
N LEU A 185 -3.01 14.31 -6.82
CA LEU A 185 -3.75 13.06 -6.94
C LEU A 185 -3.88 12.60 -8.39
N ASP A 186 -4.05 13.52 -9.33
CA ASP A 186 -4.19 13.19 -10.76
C ASP A 186 -2.90 12.58 -11.34
N ALA A 187 -1.73 13.11 -10.97
CA ALA A 187 -0.45 12.55 -11.41
C ALA A 187 -0.28 11.10 -10.90
N VAL A 188 -0.67 10.85 -9.64
CA VAL A 188 -0.64 9.50 -9.06
C VAL A 188 -1.64 8.57 -9.75
N LYS A 189 -2.86 9.03 -10.02
CA LYS A 189 -3.89 8.26 -10.75
C LYS A 189 -3.43 7.87 -12.16
N GLN A 190 -2.78 8.79 -12.87
CA GLN A 190 -2.22 8.52 -14.21
C GLN A 190 -1.13 7.44 -14.16
N LEU A 191 -0.23 7.50 -13.17
CA LEU A 191 0.80 6.49 -13.00
C LEU A 191 0.22 5.11 -12.62
N LEU A 192 -0.74 5.07 -11.69
CA LEU A 192 -1.47 3.84 -11.33
C LEU A 192 -2.15 3.19 -12.55
N SER A 193 -2.85 3.99 -13.36
CA SER A 193 -3.49 3.50 -14.60
C SER A 193 -2.47 2.87 -15.56
N THR A 194 -1.29 3.47 -15.67
CA THR A 194 -0.19 2.95 -16.50
C THR A 194 0.34 1.61 -15.96
N ILE A 195 0.53 1.50 -14.64
CA ILE A 195 1.00 0.27 -13.97
C ILE A 195 0.01 -0.88 -14.20
N PHE A 196 -1.27 -0.65 -13.93
CA PHE A 196 -2.31 -1.68 -14.06
C PHE A 196 -2.59 -2.06 -15.52
N SER A 197 -2.46 -1.12 -16.46
CA SER A 197 -2.58 -1.43 -17.90
C SER A 197 -1.43 -2.32 -18.38
N LYS A 198 -0.18 -2.05 -17.96
CA LYS A 198 0.98 -2.90 -18.26
C LYS A 198 0.84 -4.31 -17.66
N LYS A 199 0.34 -4.41 -16.43
CA LYS A 199 0.09 -5.71 -15.76
C LYS A 199 -0.91 -6.55 -16.56
N ARG A 200 -2.03 -5.96 -17.00
CA ARG A 200 -3.04 -6.61 -17.85
C ARG A 200 -2.48 -7.09 -19.21
N THR A 201 -1.62 -6.28 -19.84
CA THR A 201 -0.98 -6.70 -21.11
C THR A 201 0.01 -7.84 -20.91
N ALA A 202 0.74 -7.87 -19.80
CA ALA A 202 1.70 -8.94 -19.50
C ALA A 202 0.99 -10.27 -19.19
N THR A 203 -0.14 -10.24 -18.49
CA THR A 203 -0.94 -11.45 -18.22
C THR A 203 -1.67 -11.99 -19.45
N ASN A 204 -1.98 -11.13 -20.43
CA ASN A 204 -2.67 -11.52 -21.67
C ASN A 204 -1.72 -11.81 -22.84
N ALA A 205 -0.39 -11.75 -22.63
CA ALA A 205 0.58 -12.11 -23.66
C ALA A 205 0.47 -13.62 -23.98
N PRO A 206 0.47 -14.03 -25.27
CA PRO A 206 0.44 -15.43 -25.63
C PRO A 206 1.60 -16.17 -24.98
N VAL A 207 1.31 -17.26 -24.26
CA VAL A 207 2.35 -18.18 -23.80
C VAL A 207 2.95 -18.81 -25.04
N GLU A 208 4.21 -18.47 -25.34
CA GLU A 208 4.95 -19.06 -26.44
C GLU A 208 5.19 -20.54 -26.11
N VAL A 209 4.33 -21.40 -26.66
CA VAL A 209 4.45 -22.85 -26.50
C VAL A 209 5.73 -23.29 -27.19
N PRO A 210 6.72 -23.88 -26.48
CA PRO A 210 7.93 -24.37 -27.11
C PRO A 210 7.57 -25.43 -28.14
N SER A 211 7.87 -25.17 -29.42
CA SER A 211 7.67 -26.15 -30.48
C SER A 211 8.44 -27.43 -30.15
N PRO A 212 7.82 -28.62 -30.25
CA PRO A 212 8.50 -29.87 -29.95
C PRO A 212 9.68 -30.06 -30.89
N LYS A 213 10.89 -30.10 -30.33
CA LYS A 213 12.11 -30.43 -31.06
C LYS A 213 11.91 -31.80 -31.72
N ARG A 214 11.91 -31.81 -33.05
CA ARG A 214 11.88 -33.02 -33.88
C ARG A 214 13.10 -33.88 -33.50
N GLN A 215 12.87 -35.01 -32.81
CA GLN A 215 13.91 -36.01 -32.63
C GLN A 215 14.25 -36.59 -34.00
N ALA A 216 15.48 -36.38 -34.46
CA ALA A 216 16.01 -37.08 -35.61
C ALA A 216 16.30 -38.52 -35.20
N HIS A 217 15.48 -39.46 -35.69
CA HIS A 217 15.81 -40.89 -35.66
C HIS A 217 17.05 -41.12 -36.55
N ALA A 218 18.16 -41.52 -35.95
CA ALA A 218 19.27 -42.11 -36.66
C ALA A 218 18.93 -43.59 -36.95
N SER A 219 18.83 -43.94 -38.23
CA SER A 219 18.77 -45.33 -38.69
C SER A 219 20.13 -46.01 -38.50
N PRO A 220 20.19 -47.30 -38.14
CA PRO A 220 21.44 -48.04 -38.05
C PRO A 220 21.88 -48.52 -39.44
N THR A 221 23.10 -48.17 -39.84
CA THR A 221 23.74 -48.76 -41.01
C THR A 221 24.33 -50.11 -40.61
N ALA A 222 23.80 -51.18 -41.21
CA ALA A 222 24.40 -52.50 -41.17
C ALA A 222 25.64 -52.53 -42.08
N THR A 223 26.77 -52.99 -41.56
CA THR A 223 27.94 -53.34 -42.37
C THR A 223 28.09 -54.84 -42.34
N SER A 224 27.90 -55.46 -43.51
CA SER A 224 28.14 -56.88 -43.75
C SER A 224 29.63 -57.18 -43.87
N VAL A 225 29.99 -58.33 -43.34
CA VAL A 225 31.24 -59.08 -43.53
C VAL A 225 31.48 -59.39 -45.02
N THR A 226 32.72 -59.22 -45.49
CA THR A 226 33.35 -60.14 -46.48
C THR A 226 34.88 -60.04 -46.43
N GLN A 227 35.49 -61.21 -46.22
CA GLN A 227 36.86 -61.70 -46.47
C GLN A 227 38.04 -61.03 -45.77
#